data_AF-W8BX49-F1
#
_entry.id   AF-W8BX49-F1
#
_cell.length_a   1.000
_cell.length_b   1.000
_cell.length_c   1.000
_cell.angle_alpha   90.00
_cell.angle_beta   90.00
_cell.angle_gamma   90.00
#
_symmetry.space_group_name_H-M   'P 1'
#
loop_
_entity.id
_entity.type
_entity.pdbx_description
1 polymer ?
#
loop_
_entity_poly.entity_id
_entity_poly.type
_entity_poly.pdbx_seq_one_letter_code
_entity_poly.pdbx_strand_id
1 'polypeptide(L)'
;MHWIKIITVTILTLFVVANEVHSSGLFELRLRYFNNDYGRDSEGNCCSGISDPQTGKCIGTCKTRFRVCLKHYQAKIDTTSPCTYGDVVTPILGENSVNLTNTQKFKSKGFTNPIQFAFNFAWPGTFTLIVEALHDTNNSANARSSSLLIQRLSLQQVLEVSPEWKTNKSEAQYTWLEYDFRVTCDPHYYGAGCANLCRPRDDPFGHYTCSDGGEIICLTGWQGDYCDKGKKIIIFSIEI
;
A
#
# COMPACT_ATOMS: atom_id res chain seq x y z
N MET A 1 45.33 -8.44 31.50
CA MET A 1 44.42 -9.60 31.25
C MET A 1 42.93 -9.26 31.40
N HIS A 2 42.54 -8.20 32.11
CA HIS A 2 41.13 -7.76 32.23
C HIS A 2 40.53 -7.12 30.96
N TRP A 3 41.33 -6.36 30.20
CA TRP A 3 40.98 -5.75 28.92
C TRP A 3 40.44 -6.71 27.84
N ILE A 4 41.01 -7.91 27.70
CA ILE A 4 40.57 -8.92 26.72
C ILE A 4 39.17 -9.44 27.09
N LYS A 5 38.89 -9.63 28.39
CA LYS A 5 37.57 -10.05 28.88
C LYS A 5 36.50 -8.98 28.63
N ILE A 6 36.85 -7.71 28.75
CA ILE A 6 35.93 -6.58 28.49
C ILE A 6 35.60 -6.50 26.99
N ILE A 7 36.60 -6.63 26.11
CA ILE A 7 36.42 -6.62 24.65
C ILE A 7 35.54 -7.79 24.20
N THR A 8 35.76 -8.99 24.75
CA THR A 8 34.91 -10.16 24.44
C THR A 8 33.48 -10.01 24.93
N VAL A 9 33.25 -9.39 26.09
CA VAL A 9 31.89 -9.14 26.60
C VAL A 9 31.17 -8.11 25.74
N THR A 10 31.85 -7.03 25.29
CA THR A 10 31.26 -6.05 24.36
C THR A 10 30.97 -6.60 22.97
N ILE A 11 31.76 -7.56 22.48
CA ILE A 11 31.51 -8.23 21.19
C ILE A 11 30.37 -9.25 21.32
N LEU A 12 30.25 -9.93 22.48
CA LEU A 12 29.19 -10.89 22.74
C LEU A 12 27.82 -10.21 22.98
N THR A 13 27.79 -8.99 23.53
CA THR A 13 26.55 -8.20 23.64
C THR A 13 26.16 -7.50 22.34
N LEU A 14 27.07 -7.40 21.35
CA LEU A 14 26.76 -6.83 20.03
C LEU A 14 26.17 -7.84 19.03
N PHE A 15 26.19 -9.14 19.35
CA PHE A 15 25.36 -10.15 18.69
C PHE A 15 23.97 -10.19 19.35
N VAL A 16 23.31 -9.03 19.44
CA VAL A 16 21.85 -9.03 19.50
C VAL A 16 21.43 -9.68 18.18
N VAL A 17 20.96 -10.92 18.25
CA VAL A 17 20.30 -11.59 17.15
C VAL A 17 19.12 -10.70 16.79
N ALA A 18 19.28 -9.84 15.79
CA ALA A 18 18.17 -9.16 15.18
C ALA A 18 17.35 -10.28 14.53
N ASN A 19 16.33 -10.77 15.25
CA ASN A 19 15.31 -11.58 14.63
C ASN A 19 14.65 -10.67 13.60
N GLU A 20 15.08 -10.76 12.34
CA GLU A 20 14.36 -10.12 11.25
C GLU A 20 12.99 -10.79 11.18
N VAL A 21 11.99 -10.11 11.75
CA VAL A 21 10.60 -10.49 11.55
C VAL A 21 10.29 -10.15 10.10
N HIS A 22 10.47 -11.12 9.22
CA HIS A 22 10.04 -11.00 7.84
C HIS A 22 8.53 -10.80 7.87
N SER A 23 8.09 -9.63 7.39
CA SER A 23 6.69 -9.30 7.16
C SER A 23 6.56 -8.93 5.70
N SER A 24 5.43 -9.26 5.06
CA SER A 24 5.28 -8.99 3.64
C SER A 24 3.82 -8.81 3.25
N GLY A 25 3.54 -7.77 2.48
CA GLY A 25 2.21 -7.50 1.98
C GLY A 25 2.14 -6.30 1.05
N LEU A 26 0.91 -5.94 0.70
CA LEU A 26 0.58 -4.93 -0.28
C LEU A 26 -0.41 -3.95 0.31
N PHE A 27 -0.09 -2.66 0.23
CA PHE A 27 -1.10 -1.60 0.24
C PHE A 27 -1.52 -1.34 -1.20
N GLU A 28 -2.82 -1.42 -1.48
CA GLU A 28 -3.36 -1.19 -2.82
C GLU A 28 -4.27 0.03 -2.83
N LEU A 29 -4.03 0.96 -3.76
CA LEU A 29 -4.90 2.10 -4.04
C LEU A 29 -5.53 1.94 -5.42
N ARG A 30 -6.85 1.82 -5.47
CA ARG A 30 -7.63 1.81 -6.70
C ARG A 30 -8.25 3.18 -6.93
N LEU A 31 -7.80 3.89 -7.97
CA LEU A 31 -8.48 5.12 -8.41
C LEU A 31 -9.69 4.72 -9.27
N ARG A 32 -10.87 5.30 -9.04
CA ARG A 32 -12.09 4.90 -9.79
C ARG A 32 -12.56 5.98 -10.74
N TYR A 33 -12.87 7.15 -10.21
CA TYR A 33 -13.45 8.25 -10.97
C TYR A 33 -12.90 9.56 -10.47
N PHE A 34 -12.42 10.38 -11.38
CA PHE A 34 -12.05 11.75 -11.11
C PHE A 34 -12.90 12.68 -11.96
N ASN A 35 -13.40 13.74 -11.35
CA ASN A 35 -14.22 14.74 -12.02
C ASN A 35 -13.62 16.13 -11.85
N ASN A 36 -13.55 16.86 -12.95
CA ASN A 36 -13.23 18.27 -12.99
C ASN A 36 -13.94 18.90 -14.21
N ASP A 37 -15.26 18.79 -14.25
CA ASP A 37 -16.03 19.26 -15.42
C ASP A 37 -15.87 20.77 -15.68
N TYR A 38 -15.46 21.52 -14.65
CA TYR A 38 -15.17 22.96 -14.76
C TYR A 38 -13.80 23.26 -15.38
N GLY A 39 -12.90 22.29 -15.50
CA GLY A 39 -11.56 22.47 -16.06
C GLY A 39 -10.69 23.44 -15.25
N ARG A 40 -10.87 23.46 -13.92
CA ARG A 40 -10.21 24.41 -13.00
C ARG A 40 -9.12 23.74 -12.18
N ASP A 41 -8.15 24.53 -11.76
CA ASP A 41 -7.13 24.15 -10.78
C ASP A 41 -7.61 24.40 -9.34
N SER A 42 -6.74 24.13 -8.36
CA SER A 42 -7.06 24.27 -6.93
C SER A 42 -7.23 25.74 -6.48
N GLU A 43 -6.74 26.70 -7.27
CA GLU A 43 -6.90 28.13 -7.03
C GLU A 43 -8.15 28.70 -7.73
N GLY A 44 -8.85 27.87 -8.51
CA GLY A 44 -10.04 28.23 -9.27
C GLY A 44 -9.74 28.82 -10.64
N ASN A 45 -8.47 28.87 -11.07
CA ASN A 45 -8.10 29.30 -12.41
C ASN A 45 -8.34 28.18 -13.43
N CYS A 46 -8.52 28.52 -14.70
CA CYS A 46 -8.62 27.52 -15.75
C CYS A 46 -7.26 26.85 -15.99
N CYS A 47 -7.23 25.52 -16.14
CA CYS A 47 -5.97 24.79 -16.41
C CYS A 47 -5.22 25.33 -17.64
N SER A 48 -5.97 25.74 -18.66
CA SER A 48 -5.44 26.37 -19.88
C SER A 48 -4.96 27.81 -19.70
N GLY A 49 -5.30 28.45 -18.58
CA GLY A 49 -5.15 29.89 -18.36
C GLY A 49 -6.20 30.76 -19.07
N ILE A 50 -7.17 30.16 -19.77
CA ILE A 50 -8.12 30.89 -20.62
C ILE A 50 -9.56 30.63 -20.16
N SER A 51 -10.28 31.71 -19.88
CA SER A 51 -11.72 31.69 -19.59
C SER A 51 -12.49 32.51 -20.62
N ASP A 52 -13.69 32.05 -20.97
CA ASP A 52 -14.66 32.82 -21.75
C ASP A 52 -15.05 34.11 -20.99
N PRO A 53 -14.83 35.31 -21.58
CA PRO A 53 -15.12 36.58 -20.92
C PRO A 53 -16.61 36.82 -20.62
N GLN A 54 -17.52 36.17 -21.37
CA GLN A 54 -18.97 36.33 -21.21
C GLN A 54 -19.56 35.31 -20.23
N THR A 55 -19.13 34.05 -20.33
CA THR A 55 -19.71 32.95 -19.53
C THR A 55 -18.88 32.58 -18.29
N GLY A 56 -17.62 33.01 -18.22
CA GLY A 56 -16.69 32.63 -17.18
C GLY A 56 -16.26 31.16 -17.22
N LYS A 57 -16.68 30.39 -18.24
CA LYS A 57 -16.33 28.97 -18.41
C LYS A 57 -14.90 28.82 -18.92
N CYS A 58 -14.22 27.76 -18.49
CA CYS A 58 -12.87 27.49 -18.95
C CYS A 58 -12.86 26.99 -20.40
N ILE A 59 -11.93 27.53 -21.19
CA ILE A 59 -11.70 27.13 -22.58
C ILE A 59 -10.50 26.19 -22.61
N GLY A 60 -10.67 25.01 -23.21
CA GLY A 60 -9.66 23.96 -23.21
C GLY A 60 -9.81 22.99 -22.04
N THR A 61 -8.86 22.07 -21.89
CA THR A 61 -8.98 20.96 -20.93
C THR A 61 -7.70 20.75 -20.12
N CYS A 62 -7.87 20.24 -18.91
CA CYS A 62 -6.76 19.86 -18.04
C CYS A 62 -6.17 18.53 -18.52
N LYS A 63 -4.87 18.46 -18.82
CA LYS A 63 -4.15 17.19 -18.98
C LYS A 63 -3.86 16.57 -17.59
N THR A 64 -4.72 15.66 -17.13
CA THR A 64 -4.72 15.17 -15.74
C THR A 64 -3.81 13.94 -15.56
N ARG A 65 -2.88 14.05 -14.61
CA ARG A 65 -2.11 12.94 -14.03
C ARG A 65 -2.24 12.95 -12.51
N PHE A 66 -1.81 11.87 -11.86
CA PHE A 66 -1.86 11.74 -10.41
C PHE A 66 -0.46 11.53 -9.84
N ARG A 67 -0.22 12.11 -8.66
CA ARG A 67 0.85 11.71 -7.76
C ARG A 67 0.25 11.09 -6.51
N VAL A 68 0.76 9.94 -6.10
CA VAL A 68 0.30 9.19 -4.93
C VAL A 68 1.48 8.97 -4.01
N CYS A 69 1.37 9.50 -2.80
CA CYS A 69 2.38 9.42 -1.77
C CYS A 69 1.82 8.68 -0.56
N LEU A 70 2.43 7.55 -0.23
CA LEU A 70 2.09 6.75 0.94
C LEU A 70 3.20 6.85 1.98
N LYS A 71 2.85 7.13 3.23
CA LYS A 71 3.82 7.21 4.34
C LYS A 71 3.23 6.88 5.69
N HIS A 72 4.11 6.81 6.68
CA HIS A 72 3.75 6.60 8.08
C HIS A 72 2.82 7.70 8.60
N TYR A 73 2.06 7.36 9.64
CA TYR A 73 1.26 8.32 10.38
C TYR A 73 2.15 9.34 11.10
N GLN A 74 1.74 10.61 11.08
CA GLN A 74 2.42 11.71 11.78
C GLN A 74 1.36 12.57 12.47
N ALA A 75 1.68 13.17 13.63
CA ALA A 75 0.71 14.00 14.37
C ALA A 75 0.12 15.16 13.54
N LYS A 76 0.90 15.68 12.57
CA LYS A 76 0.43 16.61 11.56
C LYS A 76 0.83 16.07 10.19
N ILE A 77 -0.10 16.08 9.24
CA ILE A 77 0.21 15.73 7.86
C ILE A 77 1.18 16.78 7.29
N ASP A 78 2.40 16.37 7.04
CA ASP A 78 3.36 17.12 6.25
C ASP A 78 3.26 16.68 4.78
N THR A 79 3.18 17.61 3.84
CA THR A 79 3.11 17.32 2.40
C THR A 79 4.47 17.42 1.71
N THR A 80 5.50 17.90 2.43
CA THR A 80 6.83 18.20 1.89
C THR A 80 7.84 17.09 2.14
N SER A 81 7.69 16.33 3.23
CA SER A 81 8.55 15.18 3.51
C SER A 81 8.39 14.03 2.50
N PRO A 82 9.46 13.24 2.29
CA PRO A 82 9.44 12.06 1.43
C PRO A 82 8.37 11.04 1.81
N CYS A 83 7.94 10.25 0.81
CA CYS A 83 6.95 9.20 0.98
C CYS A 83 7.62 7.92 1.47
N THR A 84 7.58 7.66 2.78
CA THR A 84 8.33 6.56 3.40
C THR A 84 7.88 5.16 2.97
N TYR A 85 6.64 5.00 2.52
CA TYR A 85 6.13 3.70 2.06
C TYR A 85 6.07 3.62 0.52
N GLY A 86 6.25 4.75 -0.16
CA GLY A 86 6.39 4.81 -1.61
C GLY A 86 5.76 6.05 -2.23
N ASP A 87 6.28 6.43 -3.41
CA ASP A 87 5.83 7.56 -4.22
C ASP A 87 5.62 7.07 -5.65
N VAL A 88 4.44 7.34 -6.23
CA VAL A 88 4.10 6.96 -7.59
C VAL A 88 3.54 8.17 -8.32
N VAL A 89 4.09 8.45 -9.49
CA VAL A 89 3.57 9.46 -10.42
C VAL A 89 3.06 8.75 -11.67
N THR A 90 1.79 8.99 -12.01
CA THR A 90 1.17 8.38 -13.20
C THR A 90 1.52 9.16 -14.47
N PRO A 91 1.43 8.54 -15.66
CA PRO A 91 1.30 9.29 -16.91
C PRO A 91 0.00 10.10 -16.93
N ILE A 92 -0.20 10.89 -17.98
CA ILE A 92 -1.49 11.58 -18.23
C ILE A 92 -2.57 10.53 -18.50
N LEU A 93 -3.53 10.42 -17.60
CA LEU A 93 -4.58 9.40 -17.67
C LEU A 93 -5.78 9.90 -18.47
N GLY A 94 -6.08 11.19 -18.42
CA GLY A 94 -7.15 11.77 -19.21
C GLY A 94 -7.16 13.28 -19.15
N GLU A 95 -8.30 13.85 -19.54
CA GLU A 95 -8.49 15.29 -19.56
C GLU A 95 -9.14 15.78 -18.24
N ASN A 96 -10.17 16.63 -18.32
CA ASN A 96 -10.93 17.15 -17.18
C ASN A 96 -11.40 16.03 -16.23
N SER A 97 -12.24 15.14 -16.75
CA SER A 97 -12.84 14.04 -16.00
C SER A 97 -12.37 12.70 -16.55
N VAL A 98 -12.04 11.76 -15.66
CA VAL A 98 -11.41 10.48 -16.03
C VAL A 98 -12.10 9.34 -15.30
N ASN A 99 -12.66 8.40 -16.07
CA ASN A 99 -13.10 7.10 -15.56
C ASN A 99 -11.92 6.11 -15.62
N LEU A 100 -11.44 5.69 -14.46
CA LEU A 100 -10.25 4.86 -14.25
C LEU A 100 -10.58 3.36 -14.07
N THR A 101 -11.85 2.97 -14.21
CA THR A 101 -12.30 1.58 -14.03
C THR A 101 -11.93 0.65 -15.19
N ASN A 102 -11.74 1.17 -16.40
CA ASN A 102 -11.30 0.38 -17.56
C ASN A 102 -9.78 0.20 -17.55
N THR A 103 -9.29 -0.77 -16.77
CA THR A 103 -7.87 -1.02 -16.54
C THR A 103 -7.07 -1.34 -17.80
N GLN A 104 -7.66 -2.02 -18.80
CA GLN A 104 -6.98 -2.38 -20.04
C GLN A 104 -6.58 -1.16 -20.87
N LYS A 105 -7.45 -0.14 -20.93
CA LYS A 105 -7.18 1.13 -21.63
C LYS A 105 -5.97 1.86 -21.05
N PHE A 106 -5.74 1.74 -19.75
CA PHE A 106 -4.64 2.44 -19.09
C PHE A 106 -3.35 1.63 -19.06
N LYS A 107 -3.44 0.29 -19.10
CA LYS A 107 -2.27 -0.58 -19.20
C LYS A 107 -1.45 -0.27 -20.47
N SER A 108 -2.11 -0.01 -21.60
CA SER A 108 -1.44 0.42 -22.84
C SER A 108 -0.81 1.82 -22.75
N LYS A 109 -1.27 2.65 -21.81
CA LYS A 109 -0.68 3.96 -21.49
C LYS A 109 0.41 3.88 -20.41
N GLY A 110 0.82 2.67 -19.99
CA GLY A 110 1.83 2.48 -18.94
C GLY A 110 1.32 2.72 -17.51
N PHE A 111 0.00 2.68 -17.28
CA PHE A 111 -0.58 2.78 -15.94
C PHE A 111 -1.33 1.50 -15.55
N THR A 112 -0.98 0.96 -14.39
CA THR A 112 -1.68 -0.18 -13.78
C THR A 112 -2.54 0.32 -12.62
N ASN A 113 -3.79 -0.13 -12.58
CA ASN A 113 -4.76 0.18 -11.53
C ASN A 113 -5.34 -1.15 -11.02
N PRO A 114 -5.25 -1.48 -9.73
CA PRO A 114 -4.77 -0.65 -8.61
C PRO A 114 -3.26 -0.36 -8.64
N ILE A 115 -2.88 0.75 -8.01
CA ILE A 115 -1.50 1.11 -7.67
C ILE A 115 -1.10 0.30 -6.45
N GLN A 116 0.04 -0.39 -6.51
CA GLN A 116 0.49 -1.30 -5.48
C GLN A 116 1.77 -0.78 -4.80
N PHE A 117 1.75 -0.72 -3.48
CA PHE A 117 2.89 -0.41 -2.63
C PHE A 117 3.23 -1.65 -1.80
N ALA A 118 4.23 -2.40 -2.27
CA ALA A 118 4.76 -3.54 -1.54
C ALA A 118 5.53 -3.06 -0.31
N PHE A 119 5.32 -3.72 0.82
CA PHE A 119 6.05 -3.48 2.05
C PHE A 119 6.67 -4.77 2.56
N ASN A 120 7.82 -4.63 3.22
CA ASN A 120 8.57 -5.73 3.85
C ASN A 120 8.73 -5.50 5.37
N PHE A 121 7.81 -4.74 5.98
CA PHE A 121 7.77 -4.41 7.40
C PHE A 121 6.40 -4.75 7.98
N ALA A 122 6.31 -4.95 9.31
CA ALA A 122 5.04 -5.24 9.95
C ALA A 122 4.05 -4.10 9.73
N TRP A 123 2.89 -4.39 9.15
CA TRP A 123 1.88 -3.37 8.85
C TRP A 123 1.45 -2.68 10.15
N PRO A 124 1.64 -1.35 10.30
CA PRO A 124 1.42 -0.65 11.56
C PRO A 124 -0.06 -0.37 11.86
N GLY A 125 -0.98 -0.74 10.97
CA GLY A 125 -2.40 -0.45 11.12
C GLY A 125 -2.79 1.01 10.85
N THR A 126 -1.83 1.93 10.69
CA THR A 126 -2.06 3.36 10.43
C THR A 126 -1.19 3.88 9.31
N PHE A 127 -1.70 4.86 8.56
CA PHE A 127 -1.00 5.43 7.42
C PHE A 127 -1.42 6.87 7.15
N THR A 128 -0.60 7.55 6.35
CA THR A 128 -0.92 8.81 5.68
C THR A 128 -0.95 8.57 4.18
N LEU A 129 -2.04 8.94 3.53
CA LEU A 129 -2.18 8.91 2.07
C LEU A 129 -2.40 10.33 1.55
N ILE A 130 -1.58 10.71 0.57
CA ILE A 130 -1.71 11.95 -0.16
C ILE A 130 -1.90 11.60 -1.63
N VAL A 131 -2.98 12.10 -2.24
CA VAL A 131 -3.25 11.95 -3.67
C VAL A 131 -3.42 13.33 -4.27
N GLU A 132 -2.61 13.63 -5.28
CA GLU A 132 -2.59 14.92 -5.97
C GLU A 132 -3.01 14.71 -7.42
N ALA A 133 -4.16 15.28 -7.81
CA ALA A 133 -4.52 15.45 -9.21
C ALA A 133 -3.81 16.70 -9.74
N LEU A 134 -3.10 16.56 -10.85
CA LEU A 134 -2.20 17.58 -11.37
C LEU A 134 -2.46 17.80 -12.87
N HIS A 135 -2.48 19.06 -13.30
CA HIS A 135 -2.41 19.43 -14.70
C HIS A 135 -0.96 19.40 -15.18
N ASP A 136 -0.68 18.61 -16.20
CA ASP A 136 0.61 18.64 -16.89
C ASP A 136 0.70 19.87 -17.82
N THR A 137 1.56 20.83 -17.45
CA THR A 137 1.79 22.05 -18.23
C THR A 137 2.89 21.88 -19.29
N ASN A 138 3.51 20.71 -19.36
CA ASN A 138 4.68 20.53 -20.18
C ASN A 138 4.29 20.41 -21.66
N ASN A 139 4.72 21.38 -22.46
CA ASN A 139 4.67 21.32 -23.92
C ASN A 139 6.02 20.89 -24.54
N SER A 140 7.08 20.65 -23.73
CA SER A 140 8.43 20.33 -24.24
C SER A 140 9.25 19.46 -23.29
N ALA A 141 9.84 18.37 -23.79
CA ALA A 141 10.46 17.28 -23.02
C ALA A 141 11.61 17.61 -22.02
N ASN A 142 11.99 18.88 -21.80
CA ASN A 142 13.18 19.27 -21.01
C ASN A 142 12.95 20.25 -19.85
N ALA A 143 11.71 20.62 -19.51
CA ALA A 143 11.43 21.35 -18.27
C ALA A 143 11.22 20.34 -17.13
N ARG A 144 11.92 20.51 -15.98
CA ARG A 144 11.53 19.88 -14.71
C ARG A 144 10.03 20.10 -14.57
N SER A 145 9.24 19.04 -14.63
CA SER A 145 7.82 19.10 -14.97
C SER A 145 7.07 20.12 -14.12
N SER A 146 6.79 21.31 -14.67
CA SER A 146 5.87 22.24 -14.05
C SER A 146 4.48 21.61 -14.13
N SER A 147 3.77 21.59 -13.01
CA SER A 147 2.42 21.07 -12.92
C SER A 147 1.58 21.99 -12.06
N LEU A 148 0.34 22.23 -12.45
CA LEU A 148 -0.62 22.95 -11.62
C LEU A 148 -1.39 21.95 -10.77
N LEU A 149 -1.59 22.28 -9.50
CA LEU A 149 -2.39 21.45 -8.61
C LEU A 149 -3.87 21.62 -8.96
N ILE A 150 -4.57 20.52 -9.23
CA ILE A 150 -6.02 20.52 -9.43
C ILE A 150 -6.74 20.22 -8.12
N GLN A 151 -6.35 19.12 -7.46
CA GLN A 151 -6.91 18.71 -6.18
C GLN A 151 -5.83 18.00 -5.37
N ARG A 152 -5.78 18.28 -4.06
CA ARG A 152 -5.02 17.49 -3.11
C ARG A 152 -5.97 16.84 -2.10
N LEU A 153 -5.96 15.53 -2.07
CA LEU A 153 -6.47 14.73 -0.96
C LEU A 153 -5.32 14.45 0.01
N SER A 154 -5.57 14.62 1.30
CA SER A 154 -4.64 14.23 2.35
C SER A 154 -5.43 13.64 3.50
N LEU A 155 -5.20 12.37 3.81
CA LEU A 155 -5.91 11.67 4.86
C LEU A 155 -4.95 10.82 5.70
N GLN A 156 -5.35 10.61 6.95
CA GLN A 156 -4.73 9.69 7.88
C GLN A 156 -5.81 8.83 8.50
N GLN A 157 -5.63 7.52 8.49
CA GLN A 157 -6.64 6.59 8.99
C GLN A 157 -6.00 5.33 9.55
N VAL A 158 -6.78 4.64 10.39
CA VAL A 158 -6.57 3.23 10.72
C VAL A 158 -7.10 2.38 9.56
N LEU A 159 -6.33 1.37 9.18
CA LEU A 159 -6.70 0.39 8.15
C LEU A 159 -6.18 -0.98 8.56
N GLU A 160 -7.10 -1.89 8.80
CA GLU A 160 -6.79 -3.29 9.12
C GLU A 160 -6.49 -4.08 7.84
N VAL A 161 -5.74 -5.17 7.99
CA VAL A 161 -5.50 -6.11 6.89
C VAL A 161 -6.83 -6.78 6.53
N SER A 162 -7.23 -6.66 5.27
CA SER A 162 -8.46 -7.26 4.75
C SER A 162 -8.42 -7.34 3.23
N PRO A 163 -8.96 -8.42 2.61
CA PRO A 163 -9.17 -8.45 1.17
C PRO A 163 -10.25 -7.48 0.69
N GLU A 164 -11.10 -6.97 1.60
CA GLU A 164 -12.21 -6.08 1.27
C GLU A 164 -11.74 -4.65 0.98
N TRP A 165 -12.35 -4.05 -0.03
CA TRP A 165 -12.04 -2.67 -0.45
C TRP A 165 -12.77 -1.66 0.42
N LYS A 166 -12.02 -0.72 1.03
CA LYS A 166 -12.62 0.45 1.66
C LYS A 166 -12.86 1.53 0.61
N THR A 167 -14.12 1.77 0.27
CA THR A 167 -14.53 2.79 -0.72
C THR A 167 -14.61 4.17 -0.07
N ASN A 168 -14.05 5.19 -0.73
CA ASN A 168 -14.00 6.55 -0.25
C ASN A 168 -14.24 7.56 -1.38
N LYS A 169 -14.62 8.78 -0.99
CA LYS A 169 -14.75 9.92 -1.91
C LYS A 169 -14.12 11.16 -1.27
N SER A 170 -13.39 11.94 -2.06
CA SER A 170 -12.88 13.24 -1.68
C SER A 170 -13.52 14.30 -2.55
N GLU A 171 -14.15 15.28 -1.92
CA GLU A 171 -14.78 16.42 -2.60
C GLU A 171 -13.97 17.69 -2.33
N ALA A 172 -13.85 18.51 -3.37
CA ALA A 172 -13.32 19.85 -3.34
C ALA A 172 -14.29 20.79 -4.07
N GLN A 173 -13.99 22.08 -4.10
CA GLN A 173 -14.91 23.08 -4.64
C GLN A 173 -15.33 22.83 -6.11
N TYR A 174 -14.40 22.36 -6.95
CA TYR A 174 -14.63 22.15 -8.39
C TYR A 174 -14.47 20.70 -8.84
N THR A 175 -14.00 19.83 -7.96
CA THR A 175 -13.55 18.48 -8.33
C THR A 175 -13.94 17.46 -7.28
N TRP A 176 -13.98 16.21 -7.69
CA TRP A 176 -14.08 15.11 -6.75
C TRP A 176 -13.34 13.86 -7.26
N LEU A 177 -12.92 13.03 -6.31
CA LEU A 177 -12.19 11.78 -6.57
C LEU A 177 -12.84 10.64 -5.78
N GLU A 178 -13.27 9.59 -6.48
CA GLU A 178 -13.63 8.30 -5.91
C GLU A 178 -12.45 7.33 -5.99
N TYR A 179 -12.16 6.68 -4.88
CA TYR A 179 -11.01 5.80 -4.73
C TYR A 179 -11.29 4.76 -3.66
N ASP A 180 -10.64 3.60 -3.80
CA ASP A 180 -10.68 2.54 -2.81
C ASP A 180 -9.27 2.19 -2.37
N PHE A 181 -9.12 1.72 -1.15
CA PHE A 181 -7.86 1.13 -0.72
C PHE A 181 -8.09 -0.08 0.18
N ARG A 182 -7.10 -0.96 0.22
CA ARG A 182 -7.03 -2.11 1.13
C ARG A 182 -5.58 -2.47 1.41
N VAL A 183 -5.39 -3.31 2.43
CA VAL A 183 -4.10 -3.91 2.74
C VAL A 183 -4.28 -5.41 2.81
N THR A 184 -3.45 -6.15 2.08
CA THR A 184 -3.45 -7.62 2.07
C THR A 184 -2.06 -8.14 2.38
N CYS A 185 -1.98 -9.27 3.08
CA CYS A 185 -0.72 -9.97 3.24
C CYS A 185 -0.33 -10.70 1.97
N ASP A 186 0.98 -10.85 1.75
CA ASP A 186 1.49 -11.72 0.71
C ASP A 186 1.19 -13.19 1.04
N PRO A 187 1.25 -14.11 0.05
CA PRO A 187 1.02 -15.52 0.30
C PRO A 187 1.88 -16.04 1.45
N HIS A 188 1.23 -16.79 2.36
CA HIS A 188 1.85 -17.38 3.56
C HIS A 188 2.18 -16.41 4.68
N TYR A 189 1.87 -15.13 4.55
CA TYR A 189 1.91 -14.16 5.64
C TYR A 189 0.51 -13.92 6.18
N TYR A 190 0.42 -13.87 7.52
CA TYR A 190 -0.84 -13.79 8.24
C TYR A 190 -0.77 -12.77 9.38
N GLY A 191 -1.93 -12.56 10.01
CA GLY A 191 -2.10 -11.66 11.15
C GLY A 191 -2.24 -10.19 10.73
N ALA A 192 -2.60 -9.34 11.70
CA ALA A 192 -2.90 -7.92 11.48
C ALA A 192 -1.70 -7.10 10.95
N GLY A 193 -0.48 -7.61 11.14
CA GLY A 193 0.76 -6.98 10.67
C GLY A 193 1.38 -7.66 9.44
N CYS A 194 0.78 -8.72 8.91
CA CYS A 194 1.40 -9.58 7.89
C CYS A 194 2.79 -10.10 8.30
N ALA A 195 2.96 -10.39 9.59
CA ALA A 195 4.22 -10.75 10.22
C ALA A 195 4.33 -12.23 10.59
N ASN A 196 3.21 -12.97 10.53
CA ASN A 196 3.19 -14.40 10.87
C ASN A 196 3.43 -15.21 9.59
N LEU A 197 4.62 -15.77 9.41
CA LEU A 197 4.94 -16.61 8.25
C LEU A 197 4.56 -18.08 8.52
N CYS A 198 3.66 -18.63 7.72
CA CYS A 198 3.34 -20.07 7.75
C CYS A 198 3.13 -20.63 6.34
N ARG A 199 3.98 -21.59 5.95
CA ARG A 199 3.84 -22.33 4.69
C ARG A 199 3.40 -23.74 5.02
N PRO A 200 2.21 -24.21 4.55
CA PRO A 200 1.81 -25.59 4.72
C PRO A 200 2.92 -26.53 4.23
N ARG A 201 3.14 -27.63 4.95
CA ARG A 201 4.22 -28.58 4.68
C ARG A 201 3.74 -29.99 4.96
N ASP A 202 4.11 -30.91 4.09
CA ASP A 202 3.85 -32.34 4.26
C ASP A 202 5.04 -33.11 3.66
N ASP A 203 6.14 -33.10 4.39
CA ASP A 203 7.43 -33.70 4.00
C ASP A 203 8.17 -34.19 5.25
N PRO A 204 9.35 -34.85 5.14
CA PRO A 204 10.06 -35.38 6.31
C PRO A 204 10.41 -34.38 7.42
N PHE A 205 10.29 -33.07 7.17
CA PHE A 205 10.57 -32.01 8.13
C PHE A 205 9.30 -31.42 8.78
N GLY A 206 8.10 -31.86 8.39
CA GLY A 206 6.87 -31.41 9.04
C GLY A 206 5.60 -31.75 8.27
N HIS A 207 4.53 -31.98 9.03
CA HIS A 207 3.21 -32.39 8.53
C HIS A 207 2.11 -31.50 9.12
N TYR A 208 1.89 -30.34 8.50
CA TYR A 208 0.99 -29.31 9.01
C TYR A 208 0.36 -28.40 7.95
N THR A 209 -0.79 -27.83 8.32
CA THR A 209 -1.44 -26.71 7.63
C THR A 209 -1.29 -25.43 8.46
N CYS A 210 -1.78 -24.31 7.93
CA CYS A 210 -1.74 -23.00 8.59
C CYS A 210 -3.16 -22.55 8.92
N SER A 211 -3.35 -21.98 10.11
CA SER A 211 -4.58 -21.28 10.47
C SER A 211 -4.72 -19.94 9.73
N ASP A 212 -5.87 -19.28 9.86
CA ASP A 212 -6.07 -17.91 9.38
C ASP A 212 -5.17 -16.87 10.10
N GLY A 213 -4.72 -17.19 11.32
CA GLY A 213 -3.76 -16.39 12.09
C GLY A 213 -2.30 -16.67 11.75
N GLY A 214 -2.02 -17.71 10.96
CA GLY A 214 -0.67 -18.18 10.65
C GLY A 214 -0.07 -19.11 11.70
N GLU A 215 -0.87 -19.68 12.59
CA GLU A 215 -0.41 -20.74 13.50
C GLU A 215 -0.28 -22.08 12.77
N ILE A 216 0.70 -22.88 13.17
CA ILE A 216 0.93 -24.24 12.66
C ILE A 216 -0.13 -25.19 13.23
N ILE A 217 -0.84 -25.90 12.36
CA ILE A 217 -1.85 -26.91 12.71
C ILE A 217 -1.36 -28.28 12.24
N CYS A 218 -0.98 -29.16 13.18
CA CYS A 218 -0.51 -30.49 12.83
C CYS A 218 -1.61 -31.36 12.19
N LEU A 219 -1.22 -32.09 11.15
CA LEU A 219 -2.07 -33.12 10.55
C LEU A 219 -2.35 -34.26 11.54
N THR A 220 -3.41 -35.03 11.27
CA THR A 220 -3.79 -36.18 12.10
C THR A 220 -2.61 -37.15 12.23
N GLY A 221 -2.30 -37.54 13.46
CA GLY A 221 -1.17 -38.42 13.76
C GLY A 221 0.17 -37.71 13.96
N TRP A 222 0.24 -36.37 13.85
CA TRP A 222 1.47 -35.59 14.05
C TRP A 222 1.35 -34.62 15.25
N GLN A 223 2.50 -34.28 15.84
CA GLN A 223 2.66 -33.38 16.99
C GLN A 223 4.07 -32.75 17.02
N GLY A 224 4.28 -31.82 17.95
CA GLY A 224 5.51 -31.02 18.09
C GLY A 224 5.35 -29.65 17.43
N ASP A 225 6.25 -28.72 17.75
CA ASP A 225 6.17 -27.32 17.30
C ASP A 225 6.19 -27.18 15.77
N TYR A 226 6.81 -28.14 15.07
CA TYR A 226 6.87 -28.23 13.61
C TYR A 226 6.14 -29.44 13.03
N CYS A 227 5.34 -30.13 13.86
CA CYS A 227 4.58 -31.32 13.47
C CYS A 227 5.44 -32.40 12.79
N ASP A 228 6.64 -32.60 13.34
CA ASP A 228 7.70 -33.49 12.86
C ASP A 228 7.73 -34.83 13.63
N LYS A 229 6.90 -34.98 14.67
CA LYS A 229 6.84 -36.18 15.50
C LYS A 229 5.51 -36.90 15.35
N GLY A 230 5.55 -38.20 15.10
CA GLY A 230 4.37 -39.04 15.13
C GLY A 230 3.76 -39.12 16.55
N LYS A 231 2.44 -38.97 16.65
CA LYS A 231 1.66 -39.24 17.86
C LYS A 231 1.69 -40.74 18.12
N LYS A 232 2.21 -41.15 19.30
CA LYS A 232 2.08 -42.54 19.75
C LYS A 232 0.63 -42.81 20.09
N ILE A 233 -0.03 -43.69 19.33
CA ILE A 233 -1.31 -44.25 19.71
C ILE A 233 -1.02 -45.30 20.80
N ILE A 234 -1.31 -44.97 22.06
CA ILE A 234 -1.34 -45.98 23.12
C ILE A 234 -2.64 -46.75 22.92
N ILE A 235 -2.55 -47.92 22.30
CA ILE A 235 -3.65 -48.89 22.32
C ILE A 235 -3.69 -49.41 23.76
N PHE A 236 -4.65 -48.95 24.56
CA PHE A 236 -5.00 -49.66 25.78
C PHE A 236 -5.65 -50.97 25.36
N SER A 237 -4.87 -52.05 25.35
CA SER A 237 -5.44 -53.38 25.35
C SER A 237 -6.29 -53.51 26.61
N ILE A 238 -7.62 -53.49 26.44
CA ILE A 238 -8.54 -53.96 27.47
C ILE A 238 -8.31 -55.46 27.52
N GLU A 239 -7.48 -55.92 28.46
CA GLU A 239 -7.49 -57.32 28.86
C GLU A 239 -8.85 -57.59 29.52
N ILE A 240 -9.59 -58.52 28.91
CA ILE A 240 -10.90 -59.03 29.32
C ILE A 240 -10.73 -59.96 30.52
#